data_AF-A0A5F1HZS1-F1
#
_entry.id   AF-A0A5F1HZS1-F1
#
_cell.length_a   1.000
_cell.length_b   1.000
_cell.length_c   1.000
_cell.angle_alpha   90.00
_cell.angle_beta   90.00
_cell.angle_gamma   90.00
#
_symmetry.space_group_name_H-M   'P 1'
#
loop_
_entity.id
_entity.type
_entity.pdbx_description
1 polymer ?
#
loop_
_entity_poly.entity_id
_entity_poly.type
_entity_poly.pdbx_seq_one_letter_code
_entity_poly.pdbx_strand_id
1 'polypeptide(L)'
;MKLFIANCSRQAHTFNYKLPEKSQSFGVTIPAGGQHMIDNQSDVIHHIIKQHEPYGFQRCDKVDKTFSGICYSIDKPLTVGRIEENAEQKTENLDDMSQAILEANAVSMSNAVDKAVMQSGETPKPGEVVVEITGEAVNVEQDNPPKLNKTVKVQK
;
A
#
# COMPACT_ATOMS: atom_id res chain seq x y z
N MET A 1 17.32 -17.28 -19.33
CA MET A 1 16.07 -17.27 -18.53
C MET A 1 15.69 -15.82 -18.36
N LYS A 2 14.41 -15.50 -18.56
CA LYS A 2 13.97 -14.11 -18.56
C LYS A 2 13.25 -13.79 -17.26
N LEU A 3 13.75 -12.82 -16.52
CA LEU A 3 13.08 -12.26 -15.35
C LEU A 3 12.36 -11.00 -15.78
N PHE A 4 11.03 -11.01 -15.66
CA PHE A 4 10.19 -9.84 -15.87
C PHE A 4 9.88 -9.22 -14.52
N ILE A 5 10.21 -7.95 -14.35
CA ILE A 5 10.02 -7.17 -13.13
C ILE A 5 8.99 -6.09 -13.44
N ALA A 6 7.88 -6.08 -12.73
CA ALA A 6 6.83 -5.09 -12.88
C ALA A 6 6.75 -4.19 -11.66
N ASN A 7 6.60 -2.88 -11.89
CA ASN A 7 6.37 -1.89 -10.86
C ASN A 7 4.86 -1.64 -10.72
N CYS A 8 4.28 -2.24 -9.68
CA CYS A 8 2.89 -2.11 -9.28
C CYS A 8 2.69 -0.94 -8.29
N SER A 9 3.53 0.08 -8.34
CA SER A 9 3.40 1.29 -7.54
C SER A 9 3.31 2.54 -8.41
N ARG A 10 2.79 3.63 -7.86
CA ARG A 10 2.69 4.93 -8.54
C ARG A 10 4.01 5.71 -8.56
N GLN A 11 5.04 5.23 -7.87
CA GLN A 11 6.36 5.86 -7.84
C GLN A 11 7.31 5.10 -8.75
N ALA A 12 8.22 5.81 -9.41
CA ALA A 12 9.32 5.13 -10.12
C ALA A 12 10.17 4.36 -9.10
N HIS A 13 10.53 3.13 -9.44
CA HIS A 13 11.31 2.26 -8.55
C HIS A 13 12.68 1.98 -9.16
N THR A 14 13.75 2.27 -8.42
CA THR A 14 15.11 1.96 -8.84
C THR A 14 15.51 0.57 -8.36
N PHE A 15 15.47 -0.40 -9.26
CA PHE A 15 15.86 -1.78 -9.01
C PHE A 15 17.38 -1.93 -9.15
N ASN A 16 18.07 -2.30 -8.06
CA ASN A 16 19.52 -2.41 -8.02
C ASN A 16 19.97 -3.85 -7.76
N TYR A 17 20.66 -4.46 -8.71
CA TYR A 17 21.13 -5.84 -8.58
C TYR A 17 22.62 -5.96 -8.84
N LYS A 18 23.23 -6.98 -8.26
CA LYS A 18 24.65 -7.30 -8.48
C LYS A 18 24.79 -8.65 -9.15
N LEU A 19 25.66 -8.70 -10.15
CA LEU A 19 26.03 -9.96 -10.80
C LEU A 19 27.22 -10.58 -10.04
N PRO A 20 27.22 -11.90 -9.77
CA PRO A 20 28.32 -12.55 -9.05
C PRO A 20 29.69 -12.32 -9.71
N GLU A 21 29.72 -12.28 -11.04
CA GLU A 21 30.95 -12.13 -11.85
C GLU A 21 31.46 -10.69 -11.95
N LYS A 22 30.68 -9.69 -11.51
CA LYS A 22 31.02 -8.27 -11.67
C LYS A 22 31.04 -7.55 -10.32
N SER A 23 32.07 -6.73 -10.13
CA SER A 23 32.19 -5.87 -8.95
C SER A 23 31.17 -4.73 -8.97
N GLN A 24 30.75 -4.28 -10.16
CA GLN A 24 29.82 -3.17 -10.37
C GLN A 24 28.36 -3.57 -10.13
N SER A 25 27.62 -2.71 -9.44
CA SER A 25 26.16 -2.80 -9.29
C SER A 25 25.45 -2.25 -10.53
N PHE A 26 24.37 -2.91 -10.93
CA PHE A 26 23.49 -2.47 -12.00
C PHE A 26 22.24 -1.86 -11.39
N GLY A 27 21.87 -0.66 -11.84
CA GLY A 27 20.66 0.03 -11.41
C GLY A 27 19.75 0.30 -12.60
N VAL A 28 18.50 -0.11 -12.51
CA VAL A 28 17.48 0.14 -13.53
C VAL A 28 16.29 0.84 -12.89
N THR A 29 15.90 1.98 -13.44
CA THR A 29 14.69 2.68 -13.00
C THR A 29 13.50 2.16 -13.79
N ILE A 30 12.50 1.63 -13.07
CA ILE A 30 11.26 1.11 -13.64
C ILE A 30 10.16 2.14 -13.34
N PRO A 31 9.57 2.79 -14.36
CA PRO A 31 8.51 3.76 -14.14
C PRO A 31 7.28 3.11 -13.49
N ALA A 32 6.39 3.92 -12.93
CA ALA A 32 5.11 3.45 -12.42
C ALA A 32 4.32 2.75 -13.54
N GLY A 33 3.72 1.59 -13.25
CA GLY A 33 3.04 0.77 -14.27
C GLY A 33 4.01 0.10 -15.26
N GLY A 34 5.32 0.33 -15.13
CA GLY A 34 6.34 -0.14 -16.04
C GLY A 34 6.76 -1.59 -15.79
N GLN A 35 7.37 -2.17 -16.80
CA GLN A 35 8.03 -3.46 -16.71
C GLN A 35 9.46 -3.37 -17.24
N HIS A 36 10.37 -4.10 -16.60
CA HIS A 36 11.73 -4.32 -17.07
C HIS A 36 12.01 -5.82 -17.23
N MET A 37 12.86 -6.19 -18.19
CA MET A 37 13.23 -7.57 -18.47
C MET A 37 14.74 -7.73 -18.35
N ILE A 38 15.16 -8.71 -17.56
CA ILE A 38 16.55 -9.12 -17.41
C ILE A 38 16.68 -10.53 -18.00
N ASP A 39 17.53 -10.69 -19.02
CA ASP A 39 17.88 -12.00 -19.57
C ASP A 39 19.24 -12.44 -19.05
N ASN A 40 19.29 -13.58 -18.35
CA ASN A 40 20.53 -14.12 -17.80
C ASN A 40 20.45 -15.65 -17.57
N GLN A 41 21.54 -16.25 -17.11
CA GLN A 41 21.56 -17.65 -16.65
C GLN A 41 20.64 -17.85 -15.44
N SER A 42 20.10 -19.07 -15.31
CA SER A 42 19.14 -19.43 -14.26
C SER A 42 19.66 -19.10 -12.85
N ASP A 43 20.91 -19.47 -12.58
CA ASP A 43 21.52 -19.30 -11.26
C ASP A 43 21.65 -17.81 -10.88
N VAL A 44 21.99 -16.97 -11.86
CA VAL A 44 22.06 -15.52 -11.70
C VAL A 44 20.69 -14.93 -11.42
N ILE A 45 19.66 -15.32 -12.19
CA ILE A 45 18.29 -14.85 -11.96
C ILE A 45 17.80 -15.23 -10.56
N HIS A 46 18.04 -16.47 -10.12
CA HIS A 46 17.70 -16.89 -8.77
C HIS A 46 18.45 -16.10 -7.69
N HIS A 47 19.71 -15.73 -7.94
CA HIS A 47 20.47 -14.90 -7.01
C HIS A 47 19.89 -13.49 -6.90
N ILE A 48 19.52 -12.87 -8.04
CA ILE A 48 18.86 -11.55 -8.08
C ILE A 48 17.54 -11.59 -7.29
N ILE A 49 16.74 -12.65 -7.47
CA ILE A 49 15.49 -12.84 -6.72
C ILE A 49 15.77 -12.92 -5.22
N LYS A 50 16.69 -13.80 -4.80
CA LYS A 50 17.04 -13.98 -3.38
C LYS A 50 17.58 -12.72 -2.73
N GLN A 51 18.33 -11.90 -3.47
CA GLN A 51 18.84 -10.62 -2.99
C GLN A 51 17.69 -9.67 -2.57
N HIS A 52 16.57 -9.71 -3.28
CA HIS A 52 15.46 -8.75 -3.10
C HIS A 52 14.27 -9.32 -2.32
N GLU A 53 14.17 -10.65 -2.18
CA GLU A 53 13.09 -11.34 -1.46
C GLU A 53 12.85 -10.77 -0.04
N PRO A 54 13.87 -10.46 0.78
CA PRO A 54 13.67 -9.86 2.10
C PRO A 54 13.03 -8.47 2.09
N TYR A 55 13.09 -7.76 0.96
CA TYR A 55 12.55 -6.42 0.78
C TYR A 55 11.17 -6.42 0.09
N GLY A 56 10.51 -7.58 0.04
CA GLY A 56 9.16 -7.71 -0.52
C GLY A 56 9.11 -7.97 -2.03
N PHE A 57 10.23 -8.35 -2.65
CA PHE A 57 10.25 -8.77 -4.05
C PHE A 57 9.66 -10.18 -4.20
N GLN A 58 8.42 -10.23 -4.66
CA GLN A 58 7.64 -11.47 -4.71
C GLN A 58 7.13 -11.81 -6.10
N ARG A 59 6.84 -13.10 -6.32
CA ARG A 59 6.26 -13.54 -7.60
C ARG A 59 4.84 -12.99 -7.78
N CYS A 60 4.49 -12.71 -9.03
CA CYS A 60 3.19 -12.16 -9.44
C CYS A 60 1.98 -13.07 -9.15
N ASP A 61 2.17 -14.33 -8.78
CA ASP A 61 1.11 -15.25 -8.35
C ASP A 61 0.86 -15.22 -6.83
N LYS A 62 1.77 -14.59 -6.07
CA LYS A 62 1.65 -14.42 -4.61
C LYS A 62 1.24 -13.01 -4.21
N VAL A 63 1.13 -12.08 -5.17
CA VAL A 63 0.63 -10.73 -4.91
C VAL A 63 -0.87 -10.78 -4.68
N ASP A 64 -1.34 -10.12 -3.63
CA ASP A 64 -2.76 -9.88 -3.40
C ASP A 64 -3.15 -8.48 -3.91
N LYS A 65 -4.43 -8.13 -3.75
CA LYS A 65 -4.97 -6.81 -4.15
C LYS A 65 -4.42 -5.64 -3.33
N THR A 66 -3.87 -5.92 -2.15
CA THR A 66 -3.26 -4.91 -1.25
C THR A 66 -1.79 -4.68 -1.53
N PHE A 67 -1.20 -5.49 -2.40
CA PHE A 67 0.20 -5.41 -2.72
C PHE A 67 0.55 -4.13 -3.46
N SER A 68 1.57 -3.43 -2.97
CA SER A 68 2.18 -2.30 -3.63
C SER A 68 3.69 -2.46 -3.63
N GLY A 69 4.32 -2.39 -4.79
CA GLY A 69 5.77 -2.44 -4.91
C GLY A 69 6.20 -3.06 -6.22
N ILE A 70 7.28 -3.83 -6.17
CA ILE A 70 7.80 -4.56 -7.33
C ILE A 70 7.49 -6.05 -7.22
N CYS A 71 6.94 -6.63 -8.29
CA CYS A 71 6.74 -8.07 -8.40
C CYS A 71 7.45 -8.63 -9.63
N TYR A 72 7.55 -9.96 -9.71
CA TYR A 72 8.21 -10.59 -10.85
C TYR A 72 7.51 -11.82 -11.40
N SER A 73 7.85 -12.14 -12.64
CA SER A 73 7.46 -13.36 -13.35
C SER A 73 8.67 -13.93 -14.09
N ILE A 74 8.77 -15.26 -14.18
CA ILE A 74 9.84 -15.96 -14.87
C ILE A 74 9.32 -16.44 -16.22
N ASP A 75 10.07 -16.17 -17.27
CA ASP A 75 9.86 -16.55 -18.68
C ASP A 75 8.54 -16.07 -19.31
N LYS A 76 7.67 -15.40 -18.54
CA LYS A 76 6.40 -14.82 -19.00
C LYS A 76 6.32 -13.35 -18.65
N PRO A 77 6.07 -12.45 -19.62
CA PRO A 77 5.80 -11.06 -19.33
C PRO A 77 4.48 -10.91 -18.56
N LEU A 78 4.41 -9.90 -17.70
CA LEU A 78 3.17 -9.48 -17.07
C LEU A 78 2.35 -8.65 -18.06
N THR A 79 1.03 -8.80 -18.04
CA THR A 79 0.11 -7.99 -18.86
C THR A 79 -0.03 -6.59 -18.26
N VAL A 80 -0.07 -5.57 -19.11
CA VAL A 80 -0.15 -4.15 -18.69
C VAL A 80 -1.32 -3.92 -17.72
N GLY A 81 -2.51 -4.47 -18.02
CA GLY A 81 -3.68 -4.35 -17.14
C GLY A 81 -3.43 -4.86 -15.72
N ARG A 82 -2.68 -5.97 -15.55
CA ARG A 82 -2.34 -6.46 -14.20
C ARG A 82 -1.37 -5.54 -13.45
N ILE A 83 -0.55 -4.75 -14.16
CA ILE A 83 0.39 -3.83 -13.52
C ILE A 83 -0.35 -2.56 -13.08
N GLU A 84 -1.22 -2.03 -13.94
CA GLU A 84 -2.05 -0.85 -13.67
C GLU A 84 -3.09 -1.11 -12.56
N GLU A 85 -3.81 -2.23 -12.64
CA GLU A 85 -4.80 -2.64 -11.62
C GLU A 85 -4.19 -2.65 -10.22
N ASN A 86 -2.99 -3.23 -10.06
CA ASN A 86 -2.33 -3.28 -8.74
C ASN A 86 -1.86 -1.89 -8.27
N ALA A 87 -1.45 -1.01 -9.19
CA ALA A 87 -1.00 0.33 -8.86
C ALA A 87 -2.14 1.26 -8.43
N GLU A 88 -3.33 1.10 -9.03
CA GLU A 88 -4.54 1.85 -8.69
C GLU A 88 -5.20 1.32 -7.41
N GLN A 89 -5.28 0.00 -7.24
CA GLN A 89 -5.86 -0.64 -6.05
C GLN A 89 -5.21 -0.16 -4.75
N LYS A 90 -3.92 0.19 -4.75
CA LYS A 90 -3.26 0.74 -3.56
C LYS A 90 -3.98 1.97 -3.00
N THR A 91 -4.42 2.89 -3.86
CA THR A 91 -5.11 4.12 -3.40
C THR A 91 -6.43 3.77 -2.74
N GLU A 92 -7.22 2.92 -3.39
CA GLU A 92 -8.49 2.44 -2.85
C GLU A 92 -8.28 1.73 -1.50
N ASN A 93 -7.28 0.86 -1.40
CA ASN A 93 -6.96 0.18 -0.14
C ASN A 93 -6.50 1.15 0.96
N LEU A 94 -5.73 2.19 0.63
CA LEU A 94 -5.31 3.19 1.62
C LEU A 94 -6.50 4.02 2.12
N ASP A 95 -7.43 4.36 1.23
CA ASP A 95 -8.66 5.05 1.57
C ASP A 95 -9.58 4.16 2.43
N ASP A 96 -9.72 2.88 2.08
CA ASP A 96 -10.48 1.90 2.87
C ASP A 96 -9.85 1.65 4.24
N MET A 97 -8.52 1.51 4.32
CA MET A 97 -7.80 1.41 5.59
C MET A 97 -7.99 2.66 6.45
N SER A 98 -7.94 3.85 5.84
CA SER A 98 -8.21 5.10 6.53
C SER A 98 -9.62 5.08 7.12
N GLN A 99 -10.63 4.72 6.32
CA GLN A 99 -12.02 4.62 6.78
C GLN A 99 -12.18 3.62 7.93
N ALA A 100 -11.60 2.43 7.82
CA ALA A 100 -11.66 1.42 8.88
C ALA A 100 -11.00 1.89 10.19
N ILE A 101 -9.87 2.60 10.12
CA ILE A 101 -9.22 3.20 11.30
C ILE A 101 -10.11 4.27 11.93
N LEU A 102 -10.74 5.12 11.12
CA LEU A 102 -11.64 6.17 11.59
C LEU A 102 -12.88 5.57 12.29
N GLU A 103 -13.47 4.52 11.73
CA GLU A 103 -14.61 3.81 12.34
C GLU A 103 -14.22 3.13 13.66
N ALA A 104 -13.08 2.42 13.67
CA ALA A 104 -12.56 1.80 14.90
C ALA A 104 -12.30 2.83 16.00
N ASN A 105 -11.74 3.99 15.66
CA ASN A 105 -11.54 5.10 16.59
C ASN A 105 -12.86 5.65 17.11
N ALA A 106 -13.86 5.85 16.26
CA ALA A 106 -15.18 6.33 16.67
C ALA A 106 -15.86 5.37 17.66
N VAL A 107 -15.79 4.06 17.41
CA VAL A 107 -16.30 3.03 18.33
C VAL A 107 -15.54 3.04 19.66
N SER A 108 -14.20 3.10 19.61
CA SER A 108 -13.37 3.16 20.82
C SER A 108 -13.70 4.39 21.68
N MET A 109 -13.87 5.55 21.04
CA MET A 109 -14.20 6.80 21.72
C MET A 109 -15.60 6.76 22.32
N SER A 110 -16.59 6.20 21.61
CA SER A 110 -17.92 5.94 22.15
C SER A 110 -17.88 5.04 23.39
N ASN A 111 -17.10 3.97 23.36
CA ASN A 111 -16.95 3.07 24.51
C ASN A 111 -16.27 3.77 25.71
N ALA A 112 -15.30 4.66 25.45
CA ALA A 112 -14.66 5.45 26.49
C ALA A 112 -15.62 6.44 27.16
N VAL A 113 -16.47 7.12 26.36
CA VAL A 113 -17.53 8.00 26.86
C VAL A 113 -18.55 7.22 27.69
N ASP A 114 -19.03 6.08 27.18
CA ASP A 114 -19.98 5.21 27.90
C ASP A 114 -19.40 4.79 29.27
N LYS A 115 -18.12 4.41 29.31
CA LYS A 115 -17.43 4.03 30.56
C LYS A 115 -17.31 5.21 31.53
N ALA A 116 -17.04 6.42 31.05
CA ALA A 116 -16.98 7.62 31.89
C ALA A 116 -18.35 7.99 32.47
N VAL A 117 -19.42 7.88 31.68
CA VAL A 117 -20.81 8.13 32.12
C VAL A 117 -21.24 7.11 33.18
N MET A 118 -20.88 5.83 33.00
CA MET A 118 -21.13 4.80 34.02
C MET A 118 -20.37 5.08 35.32
N GLN A 119 -19.14 5.62 35.25
CA GLN A 119 -18.37 6.00 36.43
C GLN A 119 -18.95 7.22 37.17
N SER A 120 -19.64 8.14 36.47
CA SER A 120 -20.35 9.25 37.09
C SER A 120 -21.71 8.86 37.69
N GLY A 121 -22.11 7.58 37.59
CA GLY A 121 -23.35 7.06 38.17
C GLY A 121 -24.58 7.25 37.29
N GLU A 122 -24.42 7.69 36.04
CA GLU A 122 -25.50 7.83 35.06
C GLU A 122 -25.51 6.65 34.07
N THR A 123 -26.65 6.42 33.42
CA THR A 123 -26.76 5.40 32.37
C THR A 123 -26.49 6.03 31.01
N PRO A 124 -25.55 5.50 30.21
CA PRO A 124 -25.28 6.04 28.89
C PRO A 124 -26.50 5.90 27.97
N LYS A 125 -26.91 7.01 27.36
CA LYS A 125 -28.03 7.03 26.40
C LYS A 125 -27.59 6.34 25.10
N PRO A 126 -28.35 5.34 24.62
CA PRO A 126 -28.00 4.63 23.40
C PRO A 126 -28.15 5.54 22.16
N GLY A 127 -27.08 5.66 21.36
CA GLY A 127 -27.14 6.12 19.96
C GLY A 127 -26.75 7.57 19.65
N GLU A 128 -26.19 8.35 20.58
CA GLU A 128 -25.94 9.79 20.37
C GLU A 128 -24.46 10.20 20.23
N VAL A 129 -23.50 9.27 20.25
CA VAL A 129 -22.09 9.65 20.06
C VAL A 129 -21.82 9.88 18.56
N VAL A 130 -21.89 11.13 18.15
CA VAL A 130 -21.46 11.59 16.82
C VAL A 130 -20.01 11.98 16.91
N VAL A 131 -19.14 11.28 16.18
CA VAL A 131 -17.73 11.63 16.08
C VAL A 131 -17.52 12.37 14.76
N GLU A 132 -17.18 13.65 14.87
CA GLU A 132 -16.75 14.47 13.74
C GLU A 132 -15.23 14.39 13.61
N ILE A 133 -14.75 14.01 12.44
CA ILE A 133 -13.34 13.86 12.14
C ILE A 133 -12.97 14.92 11.12
N THR A 134 -12.18 15.90 11.56
CA THR A 134 -11.70 17.01 10.74
C THR A 134 -10.23 16.77 10.40
N GLY A 135 -9.95 16.47 9.13
CA GLY A 135 -8.58 16.35 8.62
C GLY A 135 -8.11 17.66 7.98
N GLU A 136 -7.14 18.32 8.60
CA GLU A 136 -6.46 19.47 7.98
C GLU A 136 -5.41 19.00 6.98
N ALA A 137 -5.25 19.74 5.88
CA ALA A 137 -4.28 19.41 4.85
C ALA A 137 -2.85 19.70 5.35
N VAL A 138 -1.94 18.74 5.17
CA VAL A 138 -0.53 18.87 5.56
C VAL A 138 0.20 19.97 4.76
N ASN A 139 -0.28 20.27 3.55
CA ASN A 139 0.29 21.31 2.70
C ASN A 139 -0.77 22.35 2.31
N VAL A 140 -0.76 23.49 3.00
CA VAL A 140 -1.71 24.60 2.83
C VAL A 140 -1.42 25.50 1.62
N GLU A 141 -0.24 25.36 1.00
CA GLU A 141 0.18 26.17 -0.17
C GLU A 141 -0.22 25.54 -1.52
N GLN A 142 -0.81 24.34 -1.51
CA GLN A 142 -1.23 23.65 -2.73
C GLN A 142 -2.54 24.24 -3.26
N ASP A 143 -2.62 24.49 -4.57
CA ASP A 143 -3.86 24.93 -5.21
C ASP A 143 -4.89 23.78 -5.12
N ASN A 144 -5.96 24.01 -4.34
CA ASN A 144 -7.00 23.04 -3.98
C ASN A 144 -6.54 21.88 -3.04
N PRO A 145 -6.22 22.18 -1.76
CA PRO A 145 -5.74 21.18 -0.83
C PRO A 145 -6.86 20.19 -0.46
N PRO A 146 -6.59 18.87 -0.43
CA PRO A 146 -7.59 17.87 -0.05
C PRO A 146 -7.97 18.07 1.42
N LYS A 147 -9.25 18.39 1.67
CA LYS A 147 -9.84 18.51 3.00
C LYS A 147 -10.75 17.31 3.24
N LEU A 148 -10.62 16.65 4.38
CA LEU A 148 -11.49 15.55 4.78
C LEU A 148 -12.39 16.04 5.93
N ASN A 149 -13.66 16.26 5.63
CA ASN A 149 -14.71 16.43 6.64
C ASN A 149 -15.61 15.20 6.59
N LYS A 150 -15.54 14.32 7.60
CA LYS A 150 -16.39 13.14 7.66
C LYS A 150 -17.06 13.02 9.03
N THR A 151 -18.38 12.95 9.02
CA THR A 151 -19.18 12.67 10.22
C THR A 151 -19.46 11.17 10.28
N VAL A 152 -18.97 10.49 11.30
CA VAL A 152 -19.27 9.06 11.52
C VAL A 152 -20.33 8.96 12.61
N LYS A 153 -21.52 8.50 12.23
CA LYS A 153 -22.57 8.11 13.18
C LYS A 153 -22.33 6.67 13.58
N VAL A 154 -21.93 6.43 14.82
CA VAL A 154 -21.79 5.09 15.37
C VAL A 154 -23.21 4.56 15.68
N GLN A 155 -23.79 3.78 14.76
CA GLN A 155 -25.00 3.01 15.05
C GLN A 155 -24.62 1.70 15.76
N LYS A 156 -25.20 1.48 16.94
CA LYS A 156 -25.13 0.21 17.69
C LYS A 156 -26.01 -0.84 17.03
#